data_AF-A0A2H0L5D7-F1
#
_entry.id   AF-A0A2H0L5D7-F1
#
_cell.length_a   1.000
_cell.length_b   1.000
_cell.length_c   1.000
_cell.angle_alpha   90.00
_cell.angle_beta   90.00
_cell.angle_gamma   90.00
#
_symmetry.space_group_name_H-M   'P 1'
#
loop_
_entity.id
_entity.type
_entity.pdbx_description
1 polymer ?
#
loop_
_entity_poly.entity_id
_entity_poly.type
_entity_poly.pdbx_seq_one_letter_code
_entity_poly.pdbx_strand_id
1 'polypeptide(L)'
;MELIDIQQLFEQNNFKDAYTHVQQYVKLHPDDSDGHKLHEKIYKAIQAQNETKIADQINKITELINNKQFEEAINLGLKLKTFAPDNQNLLKLINQAYESFQQAKQQNAKSDWDQFSDQISQLTQQHQYAEALKILEAAFAKKPDARLQQLSSKVRDDLVTYKLESNRKNLAKINPEQAMHFLDELQKVSPKHPALPNLRRQYQEKLNQKNAISRKHYIKEAKRQIQVLYLQHKYEKSIQTCIELIKADPKNHTAKKFYTKNQKGMEVENHQIAYDKLKKYDEKLKGLSAEQVGAEYVKI
;
A
#
# COMPACT_ATOMS: atom_id res chain seq x y z
N MET A 1 -39.56 19.72 -70.73
CA MET A 1 -38.95 18.40 -70.98
C MET A 1 -40.12 17.46 -71.25
N GLU A 2 -40.11 16.81 -72.40
CA GLU A 2 -41.22 15.94 -72.79
C GLU A 2 -41.10 14.58 -72.10
N LEU A 3 -42.20 13.83 -72.07
CA LEU A 3 -42.28 12.50 -71.45
C LEU A 3 -41.20 11.54 -72.01
N ILE A 4 -40.87 11.69 -73.29
CA ILE A 4 -39.84 10.93 -74.02
C ILE A 4 -38.44 11.17 -73.43
N ASP A 5 -38.09 12.42 -73.14
CA ASP A 5 -36.78 12.78 -72.58
C ASP A 5 -36.60 12.20 -71.16
N ILE A 6 -37.67 12.21 -70.37
CA ILE A 6 -37.70 11.64 -69.01
C ILE A 6 -37.52 10.12 -69.06
N GLN A 7 -38.14 9.47 -70.05
CA GLN A 7 -38.04 8.04 -70.27
C GLN A 7 -36.63 7.63 -70.72
N GLN A 8 -35.98 8.46 -71.54
CA GLN A 8 -34.59 8.28 -71.92
C GLN A 8 -33.64 8.39 -70.72
N LEU A 9 -33.86 9.35 -69.80
CA LEU A 9 -33.10 9.45 -68.55
C LEU A 9 -33.30 8.22 -67.65
N PHE A 10 -34.52 7.67 -67.60
CA PHE A 10 -34.83 6.45 -66.87
C PHE A 10 -34.11 5.22 -67.46
N GLU A 11 -34.10 5.06 -68.79
CA GLU A 11 -33.41 3.96 -69.49
C GLU A 11 -31.88 4.02 -69.31
N GLN A 12 -31.32 5.22 -69.16
CA GLN A 12 -29.90 5.44 -68.86
C GLN A 12 -29.53 5.21 -67.38
N ASN A 13 -30.46 4.71 -66.55
CA ASN A 13 -30.33 4.56 -65.10
C ASN A 13 -30.05 5.87 -64.34
N ASN A 14 -30.30 7.03 -64.94
CA ASN A 14 -30.18 8.32 -64.27
C ASN A 14 -31.45 8.63 -63.48
N PHE A 15 -31.71 7.81 -62.47
CA PHE A 15 -32.98 7.83 -61.73
C PHE A 15 -33.23 9.14 -60.98
N LYS A 16 -32.17 9.82 -60.50
CA LYS A 16 -32.31 11.08 -59.75
C LYS A 16 -32.84 12.21 -60.62
N ASP A 17 -32.28 12.35 -61.82
CA ASP A 17 -32.68 13.38 -62.76
C ASP A 17 -34.04 13.02 -63.41
N ALA A 18 -34.24 11.73 -63.75
CA ALA A 18 -35.53 11.23 -64.22
C ALA A 18 -36.66 11.50 -63.21
N TYR A 19 -36.43 11.28 -61.92
CA TYR A 19 -37.42 11.54 -60.87
C TYR A 19 -37.72 13.03 -60.68
N THR A 20 -36.68 13.87 -60.74
CA THR A 20 -36.84 15.33 -60.63
C THR A 20 -37.71 15.87 -61.78
N HIS A 21 -37.45 15.41 -63.00
CA HIS A 21 -38.18 15.86 -64.18
C HIS A 21 -39.59 15.25 -64.27
N VAL A 22 -39.79 13.98 -63.88
CA VAL A 22 -41.13 13.38 -63.86
C VAL A 22 -42.03 13.98 -62.77
N GLN A 23 -41.48 14.38 -61.62
CA GLN A 23 -42.24 15.14 -60.61
C GLN A 23 -42.68 16.51 -61.13
N GLN A 24 -41.81 17.22 -61.86
CA GLN A 24 -42.16 18.51 -62.47
C GLN A 24 -43.22 18.34 -63.56
N TYR A 25 -43.09 17.30 -64.38
CA TYR A 25 -44.03 16.97 -65.44
C TYR A 25 -45.43 16.68 -64.89
N VAL A 26 -45.54 15.79 -63.91
CA VAL A 26 -46.82 15.42 -63.26
C VAL A 26 -47.47 16.61 -62.54
N LYS A 27 -46.68 17.56 -62.02
CA LYS A 27 -47.23 18.80 -61.45
C LYS A 27 -47.84 19.74 -62.49
N LEU A 28 -47.26 19.79 -63.69
CA LEU A 28 -47.73 20.63 -64.79
C LEU A 28 -48.87 19.98 -65.59
N HIS A 29 -48.94 18.65 -65.58
CA HIS A 29 -49.92 17.83 -66.29
C HIS A 29 -50.59 16.82 -65.35
N PRO A 30 -51.44 17.28 -64.39
CA PRO A 30 -51.99 16.42 -63.34
C PRO A 30 -52.97 15.35 -63.83
N ASP A 31 -53.59 15.53 -65.00
CA ASP A 31 -54.56 14.57 -65.58
C ASP A 31 -53.91 13.54 -66.52
N ASP A 32 -52.60 13.65 -66.78
CA ASP A 32 -51.89 12.72 -67.67
C ASP A 32 -51.54 11.40 -66.95
N SER A 33 -52.34 10.36 -67.24
CA SER A 33 -52.13 9.00 -66.76
C SER A 33 -50.73 8.45 -67.03
N ASP A 34 -50.13 8.75 -68.19
CA ASP A 34 -48.86 8.15 -68.55
C ASP A 34 -47.68 8.80 -67.82
N GLY A 35 -47.78 10.10 -67.53
CA GLY A 35 -46.88 10.81 -66.61
C GLY A 35 -46.89 10.20 -65.20
N HIS A 36 -48.07 9.90 -64.66
CA HIS A 36 -48.20 9.26 -63.34
C HIS A 36 -47.63 7.83 -63.31
N LYS A 37 -47.90 7.02 -64.34
CA LYS A 37 -47.32 5.66 -64.46
C LYS A 37 -45.80 5.72 -64.52
N LEU A 38 -45.24 6.66 -65.28
CA LEU A 38 -43.80 6.83 -65.37
C LEU A 38 -43.20 7.28 -64.04
N HIS A 39 -43.85 8.21 -63.32
CA HIS A 39 -43.44 8.62 -61.98
C HIS A 39 -43.42 7.44 -61.00
N GLU A 40 -44.47 6.61 -60.98
CA GLU A 40 -44.52 5.40 -60.14
C GLU A 40 -43.41 4.40 -60.51
N LYS A 41 -43.17 4.19 -61.80
CA LYS A 41 -42.12 3.29 -62.30
C LYS A 41 -40.71 3.74 -61.89
N ILE A 42 -40.42 5.04 -62.05
CA ILE A 42 -39.14 5.64 -61.64
C ILE A 42 -38.98 5.53 -60.11
N TYR A 43 -40.03 5.84 -59.36
CA TYR A 43 -40.01 5.75 -57.90
C TYR A 43 -39.71 4.32 -57.40
N LYS A 44 -40.38 3.30 -57.96
CA LYS A 44 -40.11 1.89 -57.64
C LYS A 44 -38.68 1.48 -57.97
N ALA A 45 -38.12 1.96 -59.09
CA ALA A 45 -36.73 1.66 -59.45
C ALA A 45 -35.72 2.29 -58.48
N ILE A 46 -35.98 3.53 -58.02
CA ILE A 46 -35.15 4.18 -56.98
C ILE A 46 -35.20 3.40 -55.68
N GLN A 47 -36.39 2.96 -55.26
CA GLN A 47 -36.54 2.13 -54.06
C GLN A 47 -35.74 0.83 -54.18
N ALA A 48 -35.88 0.10 -55.29
CA ALA A 48 -35.15 -1.14 -55.53
C ALA A 48 -33.61 -0.93 -55.55
N GLN A 49 -33.13 0.17 -56.15
CA GLN A 49 -31.69 0.49 -56.15
C GLN A 49 -31.19 0.82 -54.73
N ASN A 50 -31.97 1.56 -53.95
CA ASN A 50 -31.63 1.89 -52.57
C ASN A 50 -31.64 0.65 -51.67
N GLU A 51 -32.62 -0.23 -51.82
CA GLU A 51 -32.67 -1.53 -51.13
C GLU A 51 -31.45 -2.38 -51.46
N THR A 52 -31.05 -2.44 -52.73
CA THR A 52 -29.83 -3.15 -53.16
C THR A 52 -28.58 -2.57 -52.49
N LYS A 53 -28.41 -1.24 -52.50
CA LYS A 53 -27.27 -0.59 -51.83
C LYS A 53 -27.26 -0.83 -50.32
N ILE A 54 -28.43 -0.82 -49.69
CA ILE A 54 -28.56 -1.14 -48.25
C ILE A 54 -28.15 -2.59 -48.00
N ALA A 55 -28.58 -3.53 -48.85
CA ALA A 55 -28.21 -4.94 -48.75
C ALA A 55 -26.70 -5.14 -48.91
N ASP A 56 -26.04 -4.48 -49.86
CA ASP A 56 -24.59 -4.54 -50.04
C ASP A 56 -23.84 -4.03 -48.81
N GLN A 57 -24.30 -2.93 -48.21
CA GLN A 57 -23.71 -2.39 -46.99
C GLN A 57 -23.95 -3.32 -45.78
N ILE A 58 -25.12 -3.95 -45.69
CA ILE A 58 -25.43 -4.97 -44.67
C ILE A 58 -24.49 -6.18 -44.82
N ASN A 59 -24.24 -6.65 -46.04
CA ASN A 59 -23.31 -7.74 -46.32
C ASN A 59 -21.89 -7.34 -45.87
N LYS A 60 -21.45 -6.13 -46.19
CA LYS A 60 -20.16 -5.62 -45.75
C LYS A 60 -20.03 -5.53 -44.23
N ILE A 61 -21.08 -5.10 -43.52
CA ILE A 61 -21.11 -5.10 -42.04
C ILE A 61 -20.96 -6.54 -41.52
N THR A 62 -21.65 -7.49 -42.14
CA THR A 62 -21.59 -8.90 -41.76
C THR A 62 -20.18 -9.47 -41.94
N GLU A 63 -19.51 -9.16 -43.05
CA GLU A 63 -18.11 -9.52 -43.30
C GLU A 63 -17.17 -8.93 -42.23
N LEU A 64 -17.33 -7.66 -41.87
CA LEU A 64 -16.53 -7.01 -40.83
C LEU A 64 -16.70 -7.69 -39.46
N ILE A 65 -17.93 -8.09 -39.10
CA ILE A 65 -18.20 -8.84 -37.87
C ILE A 65 -17.49 -10.20 -37.91
N ASN A 66 -17.60 -10.93 -39.02
CA ASN A 66 -16.97 -12.24 -39.18
C ASN A 66 -15.44 -12.16 -39.11
N ASN A 67 -14.85 -11.07 -39.62
CA ASN A 67 -13.43 -10.78 -39.56
C ASN A 67 -12.98 -10.16 -38.22
N LYS A 68 -13.87 -10.07 -37.22
CA LYS A 68 -13.64 -9.47 -35.89
C LYS A 68 -13.26 -7.98 -35.91
N GLN A 69 -13.54 -7.28 -37.00
CA GLN A 69 -13.34 -5.84 -37.15
C GLN A 69 -14.55 -5.09 -36.59
N PHE A 70 -14.83 -5.29 -35.29
CA PHE A 70 -16.10 -4.87 -34.69
C PHE A 70 -16.28 -3.34 -34.65
N GLU A 71 -15.24 -2.56 -34.39
CA GLU A 71 -15.31 -1.08 -34.41
C GLU A 71 -15.70 -0.55 -35.79
N GLU A 72 -15.13 -1.10 -36.84
CA GLU A 72 -15.45 -0.74 -38.23
C GLU A 72 -16.89 -1.13 -38.58
N ALA A 73 -17.33 -2.33 -38.14
CA ALA A 73 -18.71 -2.80 -38.33
C ALA A 73 -19.73 -1.88 -37.63
N ILE A 74 -19.45 -1.48 -36.37
CA ILE A 74 -20.30 -0.56 -35.61
C ILE A 74 -20.36 0.79 -36.30
N ASN A 75 -19.21 1.35 -36.69
CA ASN A 75 -19.14 2.65 -37.35
C ASN A 75 -19.90 2.67 -38.68
N LEU A 76 -19.75 1.61 -39.49
CA LEU A 76 -20.47 1.47 -40.75
C LEU A 76 -21.98 1.29 -40.53
N GLY A 77 -22.36 0.45 -39.56
CA GLY A 77 -23.76 0.22 -39.20
C GLY A 77 -24.46 1.49 -38.69
N LEU A 78 -23.80 2.28 -37.84
CA LEU A 78 -24.34 3.56 -37.36
C LEU A 78 -24.52 4.58 -38.49
N LYS A 79 -23.59 4.62 -39.45
CA LYS A 79 -23.75 5.44 -40.66
C LYS A 79 -24.91 4.95 -41.52
N LEU A 80 -25.09 3.64 -41.70
CA LEU A 80 -26.20 3.11 -42.49
C LEU A 80 -27.56 3.34 -41.81
N LYS A 81 -27.59 3.33 -40.46
CA LYS A 81 -28.79 3.58 -39.66
C LYS A 81 -29.40 4.97 -39.91
N THR A 82 -28.60 5.98 -40.32
CA THR A 82 -29.14 7.29 -40.66
C THR A 82 -29.98 7.28 -41.94
N PHE A 83 -29.76 6.30 -42.82
CA PHE A 83 -30.48 6.14 -44.09
C PHE A 83 -31.56 5.06 -44.03
N ALA A 84 -31.41 4.05 -43.17
CA ALA A 84 -32.34 2.93 -43.00
C ALA A 84 -32.64 2.67 -41.51
N PRO A 85 -33.31 3.62 -40.81
CA PRO A 85 -33.49 3.55 -39.35
C PRO A 85 -34.35 2.36 -38.88
N ASP A 86 -35.31 1.94 -39.70
CA ASP A 86 -36.28 0.88 -39.36
C ASP A 86 -35.85 -0.51 -39.85
N ASN A 87 -34.67 -0.64 -40.46
CA ASN A 87 -34.18 -1.92 -40.94
C ASN A 87 -33.80 -2.82 -39.75
N GLN A 88 -34.68 -3.78 -39.43
CA GLN A 88 -34.51 -4.70 -38.30
C GLN A 88 -33.23 -5.55 -38.39
N ASN A 89 -32.81 -5.92 -39.61
CA ASN A 89 -31.59 -6.71 -39.79
C ASN A 89 -30.34 -5.89 -39.45
N LEU A 90 -30.29 -4.63 -39.92
CA LEU A 90 -29.23 -3.70 -39.58
C LEU A 90 -29.12 -3.47 -38.07
N LEU A 91 -30.24 -3.25 -37.38
CA LEU A 91 -30.25 -3.06 -35.93
C LEU A 91 -29.70 -4.29 -35.18
N LYS A 92 -30.07 -5.50 -35.62
CA LYS A 92 -29.53 -6.75 -35.07
C LYS A 92 -28.01 -6.85 -35.26
N LEU A 93 -27.52 -6.54 -36.46
CA LEU A 93 -26.07 -6.58 -36.75
C LEU A 93 -25.28 -5.56 -35.92
N ILE A 94 -25.80 -4.34 -35.74
CA ILE A 94 -25.16 -3.32 -34.89
C ILE A 94 -25.07 -3.83 -33.43
N ASN A 95 -26.16 -4.39 -32.90
CA ASN A 95 -26.16 -4.94 -31.55
C ASN A 95 -25.18 -6.12 -31.41
N GLN A 96 -25.17 -7.05 -32.38
CA GLN A 96 -24.23 -8.17 -32.41
C GLN A 96 -22.77 -7.70 -32.45
N ALA A 97 -22.47 -6.69 -33.27
CA ALA A 97 -21.13 -6.10 -33.35
C ALA A 97 -20.73 -5.46 -32.01
N TYR A 98 -21.66 -4.76 -31.34
CA TYR A 98 -21.42 -4.15 -30.03
C TYR A 98 -21.17 -5.19 -28.95
N GLU A 99 -22.00 -6.22 -28.87
CA GLU A 99 -21.82 -7.33 -27.92
C GLU A 99 -20.49 -8.05 -28.14
N SER A 100 -20.15 -8.36 -29.39
CA SER A 100 -18.90 -9.03 -29.75
C SER A 100 -17.68 -8.17 -29.44
N PHE A 101 -17.77 -6.85 -29.68
CA PHE A 101 -16.71 -5.89 -29.29
C PHE A 101 -16.48 -5.87 -27.78
N GLN A 102 -17.56 -5.79 -26.98
CA GLN A 102 -17.44 -5.79 -25.53
C GLN A 102 -16.87 -7.11 -25.01
N GLN A 103 -17.31 -8.24 -25.55
CA GLN A 103 -16.76 -9.55 -25.19
C GLN A 103 -15.27 -9.67 -25.53
N ALA A 104 -14.87 -9.25 -26.74
CA ALA A 104 -13.46 -9.26 -27.15
C ALA A 104 -12.61 -8.35 -26.26
N LYS A 105 -13.11 -7.16 -25.92
CA LYS A 105 -12.43 -6.24 -25.00
C LYS A 105 -12.28 -6.82 -23.60
N GLN A 106 -13.31 -7.49 -23.08
CA GLN A 106 -13.24 -8.17 -21.78
C GLN A 106 -12.27 -9.36 -21.80
N GLN A 107 -12.28 -10.16 -22.86
CA GLN A 107 -11.36 -11.29 -23.03
C GLN A 107 -9.91 -10.82 -23.12
N ASN A 108 -9.63 -9.78 -23.89
CA ASN A 108 -8.29 -9.19 -23.98
C ASN A 108 -7.84 -8.63 -22.63
N ALA A 109 -8.70 -7.85 -21.95
CA ALA A 109 -8.38 -7.33 -20.63
C ALA A 109 -8.14 -8.42 -19.58
N LYS A 110 -8.81 -9.58 -19.70
CA LYS A 110 -8.56 -10.75 -18.86
C LYS A 110 -7.22 -11.39 -19.22
N SER A 111 -6.94 -11.61 -20.50
CA SER A 111 -5.67 -12.16 -20.98
C SER A 111 -4.48 -11.31 -20.56
N ASP A 112 -4.58 -9.98 -20.71
CA ASP A 112 -3.54 -9.03 -20.29
C ASP A 112 -3.30 -9.11 -18.78
N TRP A 113 -4.38 -9.26 -18.00
CA TRP A 113 -4.29 -9.44 -16.55
C TRP A 113 -3.63 -10.76 -16.16
N ASP A 114 -4.00 -11.86 -16.83
CA ASP A 114 -3.45 -13.18 -16.56
C ASP A 114 -1.95 -13.20 -16.87
N GLN A 115 -1.53 -12.66 -18.03
CA GLN A 115 -0.12 -12.51 -18.39
C GLN A 115 0.65 -11.64 -17.38
N PHE A 116 0.08 -10.52 -16.96
CA PHE A 116 0.70 -9.66 -15.95
C PHE A 116 0.84 -10.36 -14.60
N SER A 117 -0.21 -11.05 -14.14
CA SER A 117 -0.20 -11.81 -12.89
C SER A 117 0.82 -12.96 -12.92
N ASP A 118 0.97 -13.63 -14.07
CA ASP A 118 1.97 -14.67 -14.28
C ASP A 118 3.39 -14.12 -14.23
N GLN A 119 3.65 -12.96 -14.86
CA GLN A 119 4.94 -12.29 -14.77
C GLN A 119 5.32 -11.97 -13.32
N ILE A 120 4.39 -11.41 -12.54
CA ILE A 120 4.62 -11.14 -11.11
C ILE A 120 4.88 -12.45 -10.34
N SER A 121 4.13 -13.50 -10.64
CA SER A 121 4.29 -14.80 -9.99
C SER A 121 5.64 -15.46 -10.31
N GLN A 122 6.15 -15.30 -11.53
CA GLN A 122 7.49 -15.77 -11.90
C GLN A 122 8.58 -15.00 -11.13
N LEU A 123 8.46 -13.68 -11.03
CA LEU A 123 9.40 -12.86 -10.27
C LEU A 123 9.41 -13.24 -8.78
N THR A 124 8.24 -13.51 -8.18
CA THR A 124 8.20 -13.95 -6.77
C THR A 124 8.77 -15.35 -6.57
N GLN A 125 8.52 -16.28 -7.49
CA GLN A 125 9.13 -17.62 -7.47
C GLN A 125 10.66 -17.56 -7.61
N GLN A 126 11.18 -16.60 -8.37
CA GLN A 126 12.62 -16.34 -8.51
C GLN A 126 13.19 -15.47 -7.37
N HIS A 127 12.40 -15.19 -6.33
CA HIS A 127 12.74 -14.33 -5.19
C HIS A 127 13.14 -12.89 -5.58
N GLN A 128 12.75 -12.41 -6.76
CA GLN A 128 12.97 -11.06 -7.26
C GLN A 128 11.88 -10.10 -6.76
N TYR A 129 11.63 -10.08 -5.45
CA TYR A 129 10.54 -9.32 -4.84
C TYR A 129 10.64 -7.81 -5.07
N ALA A 130 11.85 -7.24 -5.10
CA ALA A 130 12.04 -5.81 -5.33
C ALA A 130 11.57 -5.39 -6.73
N GLU A 131 11.84 -6.22 -7.74
CA GLU A 131 11.41 -5.99 -9.11
C GLU A 131 9.90 -6.19 -9.26
N ALA A 132 9.35 -7.27 -8.68
CA ALA A 132 7.91 -7.51 -8.65
C ALA A 132 7.14 -6.33 -8.05
N LEU A 133 7.59 -5.81 -6.89
CA LEU A 133 6.97 -4.67 -6.23
C LEU A 133 7.11 -3.38 -7.05
N LYS A 134 8.26 -3.14 -7.69
CA LYS A 134 8.45 -1.99 -8.58
C LYS A 134 7.49 -2.00 -9.77
N ILE A 135 7.29 -3.18 -10.40
CA ILE A 135 6.34 -3.33 -11.52
C ILE A 135 4.91 -3.09 -11.03
N LEU A 136 4.54 -3.65 -9.88
CA LEU A 136 3.21 -3.44 -9.27
C LEU A 136 2.96 -1.97 -8.92
N GLU A 137 3.95 -1.27 -8.38
CA GLU A 137 3.86 0.17 -8.08
C GLU A 137 3.66 1.00 -9.34
N ALA A 138 4.40 0.70 -10.41
CA ALA A 138 4.24 1.36 -11.70
C ALA A 138 2.85 1.09 -12.32
N ALA A 139 2.33 -0.14 -12.21
CA ALA A 139 1.00 -0.49 -12.66
C ALA A 139 -0.09 0.23 -11.85
N PHE A 140 0.06 0.26 -10.51
CA PHE A 140 -0.87 0.93 -9.60
C PHE A 140 -0.91 2.44 -9.83
N ALA A 141 0.23 3.07 -10.11
CA ALA A 141 0.32 4.49 -10.44
C ALA A 141 -0.41 4.85 -11.75
N LYS A 142 -0.38 3.96 -12.75
CA LYS A 142 -1.11 4.16 -14.02
C LYS A 142 -2.61 3.99 -13.84
N LYS A 143 -3.04 2.96 -13.12
CA LYS A 143 -4.45 2.66 -12.89
C LYS A 143 -4.65 1.93 -11.56
N PRO A 144 -5.13 2.63 -10.52
CA PRO A 144 -5.47 2.00 -9.25
C PRO A 144 -6.56 0.93 -9.46
N ASP A 145 -6.29 -0.30 -9.01
CA ASP A 145 -7.19 -1.45 -9.10
C ASP A 145 -7.09 -2.27 -7.80
N ALA A 146 -8.21 -2.74 -7.27
CA ALA A 146 -8.27 -3.61 -6.09
C ALA A 146 -7.48 -4.91 -6.30
N ARG A 147 -7.47 -5.46 -7.53
CA ARG A 147 -6.70 -6.66 -7.87
C ARG A 147 -5.19 -6.42 -7.74
N LEU A 148 -4.71 -5.25 -8.14
CA LEU A 148 -3.31 -4.84 -7.96
C LEU A 148 -2.95 -4.70 -6.48
N GLN A 149 -3.85 -4.16 -5.66
CA GLN A 149 -3.64 -4.05 -4.20
C GLN A 149 -3.53 -5.44 -3.55
N GLN A 150 -4.43 -6.36 -3.91
CA GLN A 150 -4.40 -7.74 -3.42
C GLN A 150 -3.11 -8.45 -3.84
N LEU A 151 -2.72 -8.34 -5.10
CA LEU A 151 -1.48 -8.93 -5.61
C LEU A 151 -0.25 -8.34 -4.91
N SER A 152 -0.20 -7.02 -4.72
CA SER A 152 0.89 -6.35 -3.98
C SER A 152 0.96 -6.78 -2.51
N SER A 153 -0.18 -6.94 -1.84
CA SER A 153 -0.20 -7.50 -0.48
C SER A 153 0.39 -8.90 -0.45
N LYS A 154 -0.02 -9.77 -1.38
CA LYS A 154 0.50 -11.14 -1.49
C LYS A 154 2.01 -11.17 -1.71
N VAL A 155 2.54 -10.36 -2.62
CA VAL A 155 3.99 -10.27 -2.87
C VAL A 155 4.75 -9.80 -1.62
N ARG A 156 4.20 -8.83 -0.86
CA ARG A 156 4.79 -8.37 0.41
C ARG A 156 4.77 -9.45 1.48
N ASP A 157 3.69 -10.23 1.56
CA ASP A 157 3.58 -11.36 2.47
C ASP A 157 4.58 -12.48 2.13
N ASP A 158 4.72 -12.81 0.84
CA ASP A 158 5.69 -13.78 0.35
C ASP A 158 7.13 -13.32 0.63
N LEU A 159 7.44 -12.03 0.46
CA LEU A 159 8.73 -11.44 0.81
C LEU A 159 9.03 -11.57 2.31
N VAL A 160 8.04 -11.29 3.17
CA VAL A 160 8.20 -11.44 4.62
C VAL A 160 8.43 -12.91 4.97
N THR A 161 7.65 -13.82 4.39
CA THR A 161 7.82 -15.28 4.58
C THR A 161 9.22 -15.72 4.17
N TYR A 162 9.67 -15.35 2.98
CA TYR A 162 11.00 -15.66 2.49
C TYR A 162 12.10 -15.12 3.41
N LYS A 163 11.99 -13.87 3.88
CA LYS A 163 12.97 -13.28 4.81
C LYS A 163 13.00 -14.00 6.16
N LEU A 164 11.84 -14.43 6.67
CA LEU A 164 11.76 -15.21 7.91
C LEU A 164 12.41 -16.58 7.75
N GLU A 165 12.15 -17.27 6.64
CA GLU A 165 12.72 -18.59 6.34
C GLU A 165 14.23 -18.53 6.11
N SER A 166 14.69 -17.60 5.29
CA SER A 166 16.12 -17.43 4.98
C SER A 166 16.93 -17.04 6.21
N ASN A 167 16.32 -16.33 7.16
CA ASN A 167 16.97 -15.96 8.43
C ASN A 167 16.63 -16.89 9.60
N ARG A 168 15.86 -17.97 9.43
CA ARG A 168 15.37 -18.81 10.53
C ARG A 168 16.49 -19.31 11.46
N LYS A 169 17.60 -19.77 10.88
CA LYS A 169 18.77 -20.25 11.65
C LYS A 169 19.49 -19.11 12.39
N ASN A 170 19.56 -17.93 11.79
CA ASN A 170 20.19 -16.76 12.38
C ASN A 170 19.33 -16.20 13.51
N LEU A 171 18.01 -16.09 13.30
CA LEU A 171 17.03 -15.66 14.30
C LEU A 171 17.15 -16.48 15.59
N ALA A 172 17.38 -17.80 15.49
CA ALA A 172 17.56 -18.66 16.65
C ALA A 172 18.83 -18.33 17.48
N LYS A 173 19.84 -17.68 16.87
CA LYS A 173 21.16 -17.41 17.48
C LYS A 173 21.38 -15.96 17.90
N ILE A 174 20.73 -15.02 17.22
CA ILE A 174 20.91 -13.59 17.51
C ILE A 174 20.31 -13.20 18.86
N ASN A 175 20.71 -12.04 19.37
CA ASN A 175 20.14 -11.52 20.60
C ASN A 175 18.66 -11.10 20.39
N PRO A 176 17.82 -11.16 21.44
CA PRO A 176 16.40 -10.81 21.34
C PRO A 176 16.14 -9.39 20.84
N GLU A 177 17.02 -8.44 21.16
CA GLU A 177 16.91 -7.04 20.73
C GLU A 177 17.05 -6.87 19.21
N GLN A 178 18.05 -7.52 18.60
CA GLN A 178 18.27 -7.55 17.16
C GLN A 178 17.13 -8.30 16.45
N ALA A 179 16.63 -9.39 17.05
CA ALA A 179 15.48 -10.10 16.51
C ALA A 179 14.23 -9.21 16.47
N MET A 180 13.99 -8.43 17.53
CA MET A 180 12.88 -7.48 17.56
C MET A 180 13.03 -6.40 16.48
N HIS A 181 14.21 -5.80 16.33
CA HIS A 181 14.46 -4.83 15.27
C HIS A 181 14.21 -5.42 13.87
N PHE A 182 14.68 -6.64 13.62
CA PHE A 182 14.42 -7.34 12.36
C PHE A 182 12.92 -7.55 12.12
N LEU A 183 12.16 -7.97 13.13
CA LEU A 183 10.70 -8.13 13.02
C LEU A 183 9.99 -6.80 12.79
N ASP A 184 10.44 -5.70 13.39
CA ASP A 184 9.89 -4.37 13.16
C ASP A 184 10.11 -3.88 11.72
N GLU A 185 11.26 -4.19 11.11
CA GLU A 185 11.48 -3.93 9.68
C GLU A 185 10.55 -4.74 8.78
N LEU A 186 10.27 -6.01 9.12
CA LEU A 186 9.31 -6.84 8.38
C LEU A 186 7.87 -6.34 8.53
N GLN A 187 7.50 -5.84 9.71
CA GLN A 187 6.18 -5.28 9.99
C GLN A 187 5.88 -4.04 9.14
N LYS A 188 6.91 -3.26 8.77
CA LYS A 188 6.75 -2.13 7.83
C LYS A 188 6.42 -2.61 6.41
N VAL A 189 6.93 -3.77 6.01
CA VAL A 189 6.68 -4.36 4.68
C VAL A 189 5.30 -4.98 4.60
N SER A 190 4.92 -5.80 5.59
CA SER A 190 3.55 -6.33 5.69
C SER A 190 3.00 -6.18 7.12
N PRO A 191 2.18 -5.14 7.38
CA PRO A 191 1.63 -4.88 8.70
C PRO A 191 0.66 -5.94 9.23
N LYS A 192 0.10 -6.77 8.36
CA LYS A 192 -0.91 -7.78 8.73
C LYS A 192 -0.39 -9.21 8.57
N HIS A 193 0.92 -9.39 8.41
CA HIS A 193 1.49 -10.72 8.21
C HIS A 193 1.25 -11.63 9.43
N PRO A 194 0.66 -12.83 9.26
CA PRO A 194 0.15 -13.65 10.36
C PRO A 194 1.25 -14.21 11.28
N ALA A 195 2.49 -14.38 10.79
CA ALA A 195 3.58 -14.93 11.59
C ALA A 195 4.23 -13.93 12.56
N LEU A 196 4.14 -12.62 12.27
CA LEU A 196 4.90 -11.59 13.00
C LEU A 196 4.45 -11.44 14.46
N PRO A 197 3.13 -11.40 14.79
CA PRO A 197 2.69 -11.22 16.18
C PRO A 197 3.21 -12.32 17.12
N ASN A 198 3.17 -13.58 16.67
CA ASN A 198 3.61 -14.73 17.46
C ASN A 198 5.12 -14.71 17.70
N LEU A 199 5.92 -14.43 16.66
CA LEU A 199 7.37 -14.31 16.79
C LEU A 199 7.75 -13.16 17.72
N ARG A 200 7.08 -12.01 17.59
CA ARG A 200 7.32 -10.83 18.42
C ARG A 200 7.06 -11.13 19.89
N ARG A 201 5.97 -11.83 20.19
CA ARG A 201 5.67 -12.30 21.56
C ARG A 201 6.79 -13.20 22.11
N GLN A 202 7.26 -14.17 21.32
CA GLN A 202 8.34 -15.08 21.74
C GLN A 202 9.64 -14.33 22.07
N TYR A 203 10.06 -13.38 21.23
CA TYR A 203 11.28 -12.61 21.49
C TYR A 203 11.11 -11.60 22.63
N GLN A 204 9.92 -11.04 22.82
CA GLN A 204 9.62 -10.20 23.97
C GLN A 204 9.72 -10.99 25.29
N GLU A 205 9.23 -12.22 25.33
CA GLU A 205 9.37 -13.11 26.49
C GLU A 205 10.85 -13.42 26.79
N LYS A 206 11.65 -13.73 25.77
CA LYS A 206 13.11 -13.94 25.92
C LYS A 206 13.81 -12.68 26.43
N LEU A 207 13.45 -11.51 25.94
CA LEU A 207 14.01 -10.23 26.39
C LEU A 207 13.66 -9.97 27.86
N ASN A 208 12.41 -10.22 28.25
CA ASN A 208 11.97 -10.09 29.64
C ASN A 208 12.72 -11.06 30.56
N GLN A 209 12.94 -12.30 30.13
CA GLN A 209 13.74 -13.30 30.87
C GLN A 209 15.19 -12.84 31.05
N LYS A 210 15.84 -12.38 29.97
CA LYS A 210 17.20 -11.83 30.01
C LYS A 210 17.29 -10.67 31.00
N ASN A 211 16.36 -9.72 30.91
CA ASN A 211 16.30 -8.56 31.80
C ASN A 211 16.05 -8.97 33.26
N ALA A 212 15.22 -9.97 33.51
CA ALA A 212 14.97 -10.50 34.86
C ALA A 212 16.24 -11.14 35.46
N ILE A 213 17.00 -11.91 34.66
CA ILE A 213 18.27 -12.50 35.09
C ILE A 213 19.30 -11.41 35.39
N SER A 214 19.49 -10.45 34.48
CA SER A 214 20.41 -9.32 34.68
C SER A 214 20.03 -8.50 35.92
N ARG A 215 18.74 -8.23 36.12
CA ARG A 215 18.23 -7.55 37.32
C ARG A 215 18.52 -8.34 38.59
N LYS A 216 18.31 -9.66 38.59
CA LYS A 216 18.62 -10.52 39.74
C LYS A 216 20.11 -10.51 40.08
N HIS A 217 20.98 -10.55 39.07
CA HIS A 217 22.42 -10.49 39.26
C HIS A 217 22.86 -9.12 39.81
N TYR A 218 22.38 -8.02 39.21
CA TYR A 218 22.61 -6.66 39.69
C TYR A 218 22.19 -6.49 41.16
N ILE A 219 20.98 -6.94 41.53
CA ILE A 219 20.50 -6.87 42.92
C ILE A 219 21.42 -7.64 43.87
N LYS A 220 21.92 -8.82 43.46
CA LYS A 220 22.82 -9.64 44.29
C LYS A 220 24.17 -8.96 44.50
N GLU A 221 24.78 -8.43 43.44
CA GLU A 221 26.05 -7.72 43.52
C GLU A 221 25.94 -6.42 44.30
N ALA A 222 24.90 -5.62 44.07
CA ALA A 222 24.64 -4.39 44.83
C ALA A 222 24.49 -4.66 46.33
N LYS A 223 23.80 -5.74 46.72
CA LYS A 223 23.70 -6.14 48.15
C LYS A 223 25.07 -6.46 48.76
N ARG A 224 25.93 -7.18 48.03
CA ARG A 224 27.30 -7.49 48.48
C ARG A 224 28.13 -6.22 48.62
N GLN A 225 28.07 -5.34 47.62
CA GLN A 225 28.80 -4.07 47.62
C GLN A 225 28.39 -3.17 48.79
N ILE A 226 27.09 -3.05 49.08
CA ILE A 226 26.58 -2.30 50.24
C ILE A 226 27.20 -2.82 51.55
N GLN A 227 27.24 -4.15 51.74
CA GLN A 227 27.81 -4.78 52.92
C GLN A 227 29.31 -4.50 53.05
N VAL A 228 30.06 -4.66 51.96
CA VAL A 228 31.50 -4.39 51.94
C VAL A 228 31.80 -2.92 52.24
N LEU A 229 31.10 -1.99 51.59
CA LEU A 229 31.28 -0.54 51.80
C LEU A 229 30.94 -0.14 53.24
N TYR A 230 29.89 -0.71 53.82
CA TYR A 230 29.53 -0.47 55.22
C TYR A 230 30.63 -0.96 56.17
N LEU A 231 31.17 -2.16 55.98
CA LEU A 231 32.25 -2.71 56.80
C LEU A 231 33.58 -1.93 56.65
N GLN A 232 33.79 -1.29 55.50
CA GLN A 232 34.93 -0.41 55.25
C GLN A 232 34.71 1.03 55.75
N HIS A 233 33.62 1.31 56.47
CA HIS A 233 33.22 2.66 56.91
C HIS A 233 33.06 3.67 55.75
N LYS A 234 32.88 3.20 54.51
CA LYS A 234 32.62 4.07 53.34
C LYS A 234 31.14 4.37 53.22
N TYR A 235 30.59 5.04 54.22
CA TYR A 235 29.15 5.21 54.40
C TYR A 235 28.46 5.97 53.25
N GLU A 236 29.03 7.08 52.77
CA GLU A 236 28.46 7.86 51.66
C GLU A 236 28.29 7.01 50.38
N LYS A 237 29.33 6.27 50.00
CA LYS A 237 29.29 5.38 48.82
C LYS A 237 28.26 4.27 49.01
N SER A 238 28.16 3.70 50.22
CA SER A 238 27.17 2.68 50.55
C SER A 238 25.74 3.22 50.47
N ILE A 239 25.50 4.45 50.96
CA ILE A 239 24.21 5.16 50.86
C ILE A 239 23.82 5.34 49.40
N GLN A 240 24.75 5.79 48.54
CA GLN A 240 24.50 5.96 47.11
C GLN A 240 24.11 4.63 46.45
N THR A 241 24.84 3.54 46.73
CA THR A 241 24.48 2.20 46.23
C THR A 241 23.13 1.72 46.77
N CYS A 242 22.77 2.04 48.02
CA CYS A 242 21.45 1.76 48.57
C CYS A 242 20.34 2.51 47.80
N ILE A 243 20.53 3.79 47.49
CA ILE A 243 19.57 4.61 46.74
C ILE A 243 19.34 4.01 45.34
N GLU A 244 20.42 3.68 44.63
CA GLU A 244 20.34 3.07 43.29
C GLU A 244 19.62 1.73 43.33
N LEU A 245 19.92 0.89 44.33
CA LEU A 245 19.24 -0.39 44.50
C LEU A 245 17.76 -0.23 44.86
N ILE A 246 17.38 0.77 45.66
CA ILE A 246 15.96 1.07 45.98
C ILE A 246 15.23 1.59 44.74
N LYS A 247 15.87 2.40 43.89
CA LYS A 247 15.30 2.82 42.60
C LYS A 247 15.05 1.61 41.69
N ALA A 248 15.99 0.67 41.64
CA ALA A 248 15.88 -0.54 40.83
C ALA A 248 14.93 -1.61 41.43
N ASP A 249 14.76 -1.66 42.74
CA ASP A 249 13.89 -2.58 43.48
C ASP A 249 13.31 -1.89 44.73
N PRO A 250 12.16 -1.17 44.60
CA PRO A 250 11.59 -0.39 45.69
C PRO A 250 11.18 -1.20 46.93
N LYS A 251 11.03 -2.52 46.79
CA LYS A 251 10.66 -3.45 47.87
C LYS A 251 11.89 -4.08 48.54
N ASN A 252 13.11 -3.66 48.20
CA ASN A 252 14.32 -4.24 48.76
C ASN A 252 14.56 -3.83 50.22
N HIS A 253 14.13 -4.68 51.16
CA HIS A 253 14.28 -4.43 52.60
C HIS A 253 15.75 -4.33 53.05
N THR A 254 16.66 -5.07 52.42
CA THR A 254 18.09 -5.04 52.74
C THR A 254 18.67 -3.65 52.46
N ALA A 255 18.40 -3.09 51.29
CA ALA A 255 18.88 -1.76 50.90
C ALA A 255 18.36 -0.68 51.86
N LYS A 256 17.06 -0.70 52.20
CA LYS A 256 16.46 0.23 53.17
C LYS A 256 17.09 0.14 54.55
N LYS A 257 17.31 -1.08 55.05
CA LYS A 257 17.95 -1.31 56.36
C LYS A 257 19.39 -0.77 56.39
N PHE A 258 20.17 -1.05 55.34
CA PHE A 258 21.54 -0.56 55.27
C PHE A 258 21.61 0.94 55.05
N TYR A 259 20.69 1.55 54.31
CA TYR A 259 20.62 3.00 54.16
C TYR A 259 20.57 3.69 55.53
N THR A 260 19.62 3.29 56.40
CA THR A 260 19.51 3.85 57.77
C THR A 260 20.72 3.53 58.63
N LYS A 261 21.31 2.34 58.50
CA LYS A 261 22.53 1.98 59.25
C LYS A 261 23.74 2.84 58.84
N ASN A 262 23.92 3.07 57.54
CA ASN A 262 25.01 3.89 57.04
C ASN A 262 24.82 5.35 57.46
N GLN A 263 23.60 5.89 57.45
CA GLN A 263 23.33 7.24 57.95
C GLN A 263 23.77 7.40 59.41
N LYS A 264 23.36 6.46 60.28
CA LYS A 264 23.77 6.46 61.69
C LYS A 264 25.28 6.28 61.85
N GLY A 265 25.90 5.40 61.07
CA GLY A 265 27.35 5.19 61.10
C GLY A 265 28.13 6.45 60.74
N MET A 266 27.68 7.16 59.70
CA MET A 266 28.25 8.43 59.24
C MET A 266 28.06 9.55 60.27
N GLU A 267 26.89 9.64 60.92
CA GLU A 267 26.66 10.60 62.02
C GLU A 267 27.60 10.35 63.20
N VAL A 268 27.77 9.09 63.60
CA VAL A 268 28.69 8.72 64.69
C VAL A 268 30.14 9.05 64.32
N GLU A 269 30.57 8.73 63.10
CA GLU A 269 31.92 9.06 62.62
C GLU A 269 32.15 10.58 62.58
N ASN A 270 31.18 11.35 62.10
CA ASN A 270 31.24 12.80 62.09
C ASN A 270 31.32 13.38 63.51
N HIS A 271 30.55 12.85 64.46
CA HIS A 271 30.65 13.24 65.87
C HIS A 271 32.01 12.89 66.47
N GLN A 272 32.57 11.72 66.16
CA GLN A 272 33.90 11.33 66.62
C GLN A 272 34.98 12.25 66.05
N ILE A 273 34.92 12.57 64.75
CA ILE A 273 35.84 13.52 64.10
C ILE A 273 35.73 14.91 64.74
N ALA A 274 34.52 15.38 65.02
CA ALA A 274 34.30 16.65 65.69
C ALA A 274 34.86 16.64 67.12
N TYR A 275 34.63 15.57 67.87
CA TYR A 275 35.17 15.38 69.21
C TYR A 275 36.71 15.35 69.21
N ASP A 276 37.33 14.59 68.30
CA ASP A 276 38.78 14.51 68.19
C ASP A 276 39.42 15.85 67.82
N LYS A 277 38.74 16.66 66.98
CA LYS A 277 39.15 18.04 66.68
C LYS A 277 39.08 18.92 67.93
N LEU A 278 37.99 18.85 68.70
CA LEU A 278 37.82 19.62 69.94
C LEU A 278 38.86 19.22 70.99
N LYS A 279 39.13 17.92 71.15
CA LYS A 279 40.15 17.41 72.06
C LYS A 279 41.54 17.90 71.69
N LYS A 280 41.92 17.82 70.40
CA LYS A 280 43.20 18.38 69.91
C LYS A 280 43.31 19.88 70.13
N TYR A 281 42.19 20.61 69.98
CA TYR A 281 42.16 22.04 70.25
C TYR A 281 42.35 22.34 71.75
N ASP A 282 41.68 21.62 72.65
CA ASP A 282 41.87 21.72 74.10
C ASP A 282 43.32 21.40 74.53
N GLU A 283 43.92 20.35 73.95
CA GLU A 283 45.34 20.02 74.16
C GLU A 283 46.28 21.13 73.66
N LYS A 284 45.98 21.76 72.51
CA LYS A 284 46.72 22.91 71.99
C LYS A 284 46.63 24.12 72.94
N LEU A 285 45.46 24.37 73.52
CA LEU A 285 45.24 25.48 74.45
C LEU A 285 45.99 25.31 75.77
N LYS A 286 46.13 24.08 76.27
CA LYS A 286 46.88 23.76 77.50
C LYS A 286 48.38 24.10 77.43
N GLY A 287 48.93 24.28 76.22
CA GLY A 287 50.33 24.68 75.99
C GLY A 287 50.55 26.18 75.78
N LEU A 288 49.50 27.01 75.86
CA LEU A 288 49.57 28.46 75.61
C LEU A 288 49.46 29.26 76.90
N SER A 289 50.14 30.41 76.96
CA SER A 289 49.96 31.39 78.06
C SER A 289 48.57 32.03 78.01
N ALA A 290 48.10 32.63 79.12
CA ALA A 290 46.75 33.20 79.23
C ALA A 290 46.44 34.25 78.13
N GLU A 291 47.42 35.06 77.72
CA GLU A 291 47.28 36.03 76.62
C GLU A 291 47.16 35.35 75.25
N GLN A 292 47.85 34.22 75.04
CA GLN A 292 47.81 33.45 73.81
C GLN A 292 46.53 32.61 73.66
N VAL A 293 45.96 32.13 74.78
CA VAL A 293 44.64 31.46 74.81
C VAL A 293 43.52 32.41 74.39
N GLY A 294 43.56 33.66 74.89
CA GLY A 294 42.59 34.70 74.52
C GLY A 294 42.61 35.04 73.03
N ALA A 295 43.78 35.03 72.39
CA ALA A 295 43.92 35.28 70.96
C ALA A 295 43.44 34.12 70.06
N GLU A 296 43.53 32.86 70.52
CA GLU A 296 43.05 31.70 69.75
C GLU A 296 41.54 31.44 69.86
N TYR A 297 40.90 31.82 70.97
CA TYR A 297 39.44 31.68 71.11
C TYR A 297 38.66 32.62 70.18
N VAL A 298 39.26 33.74 69.76
CA VAL A 298 38.64 34.75 68.86
C VAL A 298 38.65 34.31 67.39
N LYS A 299 39.41 33.27 67.03
CA LYS A 299 39.52 32.76 65.64
C LYS A 299 38.57 31.60 65.30
N ILE A 300 37.85 31.07 66.29
CA ILE A 300 36.79 30.07 66.10
C ILE A 300 35.49 30.79 65.77
#